data_AF-A0A081D3A9-F1
#
_entry.id   AF-A0A081D3A9-F1
#
_cell.length_a   1.000
_cell.length_b   1.000
_cell.length_c   1.000
_cell.angle_alpha   90.00
_cell.angle_beta   90.00
_cell.angle_gamma   90.00
#
_symmetry.space_group_name_H-M   'P 1'
#
loop_
_entity.id
_entity.type
_entity.pdbx_description
1 polymer ?
#
loop_
_entity_poly.entity_id
_entity_poly.type
_entity_poly.pdbx_seq_one_letter_code
_entity_poly.pdbx_strand_id
1 'polypeptide(L)'
;MAKLNHNRPTLRLLDNYRRELKSQVHEYRSSEAVSAKSISDNNDMPDVSQSAQEIIFSMFDAAGLYFEALSNLLKTLSPDAGKSLKKKKASLQKEIEDAKSNLTNACVELVVEAMREKLEGKKGVIDWLIWFQDEAQRTNDYGLLDIMEIGIKPAFQRIDAAIEGGAFRQDFSSAGR
;
A
#
# COMPACT_ATOMS: atom_id res chain seq x y z
N MET A 1 10.60 -3.40 -30.31
CA MET A 1 11.30 -3.03 -29.05
C MET A 1 10.44 -3.47 -27.88
N ALA A 2 10.98 -4.29 -26.97
CA ALA A 2 10.25 -4.68 -25.77
C ALA A 2 10.07 -3.46 -24.84
N LYS A 3 8.84 -3.20 -24.38
CA LYS A 3 8.57 -2.19 -23.35
C LYS A 3 9.14 -2.71 -22.03
N LEU A 4 10.37 -2.31 -21.68
CA LEU A 4 10.94 -2.59 -20.37
C LEU A 4 10.18 -1.76 -19.31
N ASN A 5 9.36 -2.44 -18.52
CA ASN A 5 8.81 -1.87 -17.29
C ASN A 5 9.83 -2.13 -16.18
N HIS A 6 10.44 -1.06 -15.69
CA HIS A 6 11.50 -1.11 -14.68
C HIS A 6 10.99 -1.65 -13.34
N ASN A 7 9.67 -1.60 -13.12
CA ASN A 7 9.01 -2.03 -11.88
C ASN A 7 8.39 -3.44 -12.01
N ARG A 8 8.69 -4.17 -13.08
CA ARG A 8 8.16 -5.54 -13.29
C ARG A 8 8.48 -6.52 -12.15
N PRO A 9 9.66 -6.48 -11.50
CA PRO A 9 9.93 -7.33 -10.34
C PRO A 9 8.95 -7.08 -9.19
N THR A 10 8.80 -5.82 -8.75
CA THR A 10 7.85 -5.42 -7.71
C THR A 10 6.43 -5.82 -8.06
N LEU A 11 5.97 -5.55 -9.29
CA LEU A 11 4.61 -5.89 -9.71
C LEU A 11 4.32 -7.40 -9.61
N ARG A 12 5.31 -8.24 -9.96
CA ARG A 12 5.18 -9.70 -9.80
C ARG A 12 5.10 -10.10 -8.33
N LEU A 13 5.83 -9.40 -7.46
CA LEU A 13 5.83 -9.66 -6.04
C LEU A 13 4.47 -9.31 -5.43
N LEU A 14 3.89 -8.16 -5.79
CA LEU A 14 2.52 -7.78 -5.42
C LEU A 14 1.48 -8.78 -5.95
N ASP A 15 1.65 -9.27 -7.19
CA ASP A 15 0.77 -10.32 -7.74
C ASP A 15 0.84 -11.62 -6.94
N ASN A 16 2.03 -12.00 -6.44
CA ASN A 16 2.20 -13.17 -5.59
C ASN A 16 1.50 -12.96 -4.24
N TYR A 17 1.70 -11.79 -3.61
CA TYR A 17 1.03 -11.47 -2.36
C TYR A 17 -0.49 -11.42 -2.49
N ARG A 18 -0.99 -10.90 -3.62
CA ARG A 18 -2.42 -10.93 -3.94
C ARG A 18 -2.96 -12.35 -4.03
N ARG A 19 -2.20 -13.31 -4.57
CA ARG A 19 -2.62 -14.71 -4.64
C ARG A 19 -2.63 -15.35 -3.26
N GLU A 20 -1.63 -15.05 -2.44
CA GLU A 20 -1.53 -15.55 -1.07
C GLU A 20 -2.75 -15.11 -0.24
N LEU A 21 -3.07 -13.81 -0.24
CA LEU A 21 -4.25 -13.26 0.44
C LEU A 21 -5.56 -13.90 -0.04
N LYS A 22 -5.72 -14.10 -1.37
CA LYS A 22 -6.89 -14.79 -1.92
C LYS A 22 -6.98 -16.26 -1.49
N SER A 23 -5.85 -16.92 -1.29
CA SER A 23 -5.81 -18.31 -0.83
C SER A 23 -6.27 -18.44 0.63
N GLN A 24 -5.92 -17.47 1.49
CA GLN A 24 -6.43 -17.39 2.86
C GLN A 24 -7.98 -17.36 2.88
N VAL A 25 -8.63 -16.57 2.01
CA VAL A 25 -10.10 -16.51 1.93
C VAL A 25 -10.72 -17.84 1.52
N HIS A 26 -10.06 -18.57 0.63
CA HIS A 26 -10.52 -19.89 0.21
C HIS A 26 -10.43 -20.90 1.36
N GLU A 27 -9.38 -20.84 2.18
CA GLU A 27 -9.28 -21.65 3.40
C GLU A 27 -10.43 -21.31 4.37
N TYR A 28 -10.69 -20.03 4.67
CA TYR A 28 -11.81 -19.61 5.53
C TYR A 28 -13.19 -20.03 5.02
N ARG A 29 -13.43 -20.04 3.71
CA ARG A 29 -14.71 -20.49 3.12
C ARG A 29 -14.86 -22.01 3.06
N SER A 30 -13.76 -22.75 3.15
CA SER A 30 -13.76 -24.22 3.11
C SER A 30 -13.64 -24.85 4.50
N SER A 31 -13.21 -24.09 5.52
CA SER A 31 -13.07 -24.55 6.90
C SER A 31 -14.22 -24.07 7.81
N GLU A 32 -15.37 -24.74 7.72
CA GLU A 32 -16.26 -24.95 8.88
C GLU A 32 -15.68 -25.98 9.87
N ALA A 33 -14.47 -26.49 9.61
CA ALA A 33 -13.72 -27.35 10.51
C ALA A 33 -12.51 -26.60 11.06
N VAL A 34 -12.52 -26.39 12.38
CA VAL A 34 -11.40 -25.93 13.21
C VAL A 34 -10.13 -26.65 12.78
N SER A 35 -9.15 -25.90 12.26
CA SER A 35 -7.79 -26.41 12.12
C SER A 35 -6.82 -25.38 12.66
N ALA A 36 -6.36 -25.64 13.88
CA ALA A 36 -5.18 -25.00 14.44
C ALA A 36 -4.00 -25.29 13.52
N LYS A 37 -3.63 -24.35 12.65
CA LYS A 37 -2.37 -24.44 11.91
C LYS A 37 -1.22 -24.20 12.90
N SER A 38 -0.36 -25.19 12.96
CA SER A 38 0.87 -25.25 13.74
C SER A 38 1.82 -24.12 13.36
N ILE A 39 2.49 -23.59 14.37
CA ILE A 39 3.57 -22.60 14.31
C ILE A 39 4.76 -23.17 13.50
N SER A 40 4.84 -22.83 12.21
CA SER A 40 6.03 -22.82 11.35
C SER A 40 5.60 -22.14 10.03
N ASP A 41 6.15 -21.03 9.53
CA ASP A 41 7.49 -20.45 9.63
C ASP A 41 7.45 -18.96 10.04
N ASN A 42 8.52 -18.45 10.64
CA ASN A 42 8.62 -17.06 11.15
C ASN A 42 8.55 -15.94 10.07
N ASN A 43 8.12 -16.23 8.84
CA ASN A 43 8.03 -15.27 7.73
C ASN A 43 6.73 -15.38 6.92
N ASP A 44 5.77 -16.19 7.35
CA ASP A 44 4.49 -16.33 6.64
C ASP A 44 3.68 -15.03 6.71
N MET A 45 3.00 -14.70 5.61
CA MET A 45 2.16 -13.51 5.52
C MET A 45 1.01 -13.62 6.53
N PRO A 46 0.82 -12.62 7.42
CA PRO A 46 -0.25 -12.63 8.40
C PRO A 46 -1.63 -12.73 7.76
N ASP A 47 -2.53 -13.46 8.43
CA ASP A 47 -3.94 -13.51 8.05
C ASP A 47 -4.60 -12.16 8.30
N VAL A 48 -5.41 -11.72 7.34
CA VAL A 48 -6.19 -10.48 7.42
C VAL A 48 -7.66 -10.74 7.09
N SER A 49 -8.54 -9.92 7.67
CA SER A 49 -9.97 -10.00 7.41
C SER A 49 -10.30 -9.75 5.93
N GLN A 50 -11.45 -10.24 5.45
CA GLN A 50 -11.86 -10.01 4.05
C GLN A 50 -11.95 -8.51 3.71
N SER A 51 -12.45 -7.68 4.63
CA SER A 51 -12.49 -6.22 4.45
C SER A 51 -11.08 -5.62 4.31
N ALA A 52 -10.14 -6.05 5.16
CA ALA A 52 -8.76 -5.62 5.07
C ALA A 52 -8.10 -6.07 3.75
N GLN A 53 -8.41 -7.26 3.23
CA GLN A 53 -7.89 -7.70 1.94
C GLN A 53 -8.33 -6.82 0.78
N GLU A 54 -9.61 -6.42 0.75
CA GLU A 54 -10.13 -5.53 -0.29
C GLU A 54 -9.42 -4.17 -0.28
N ILE A 55 -9.09 -3.66 0.91
CA ILE A 55 -8.31 -2.44 1.08
C ILE A 55 -6.86 -2.64 0.61
N ILE A 56 -6.20 -3.74 1.01
CA ILE A 56 -4.83 -4.07 0.58
C ILE A 56 -4.75 -4.23 -0.95
N PHE A 57 -5.75 -4.85 -1.57
CA PHE A 57 -5.83 -4.96 -3.03
C PHE A 57 -5.96 -3.59 -3.70
N SER A 58 -6.76 -2.70 -3.13
CA SER A 58 -6.92 -1.33 -3.63
C SER A 58 -5.60 -0.55 -3.52
N MET A 59 -4.84 -0.75 -2.43
CA MET A 59 -3.49 -0.23 -2.28
C MET A 59 -2.54 -0.78 -3.36
N PHE A 60 -2.57 -2.09 -3.63
CA PHE A 60 -1.75 -2.70 -4.69
C PHE A 60 -2.10 -2.18 -6.08
N ASP A 61 -3.38 -1.97 -6.38
CA ASP A 61 -3.81 -1.41 -7.66
C ASP A 61 -3.34 0.05 -7.82
N ALA A 62 -3.45 0.86 -6.76
CA ALA A 62 -2.91 2.22 -6.76
C ALA A 62 -1.38 2.26 -6.90
N ALA A 63 -0.67 1.33 -6.25
CA ALA A 63 0.77 1.18 -6.41
C ALA A 63 1.14 0.79 -7.85
N GLY A 64 0.35 -0.08 -8.48
CA GLY A 64 0.50 -0.45 -9.89
C GLY A 64 0.45 0.76 -10.83
N LEU A 65 -0.52 1.66 -10.61
CA LEU A 65 -0.63 2.92 -11.37
C LEU A 65 0.56 3.85 -11.14
N TYR A 66 1.01 3.97 -9.88
CA TYR A 66 2.21 4.73 -9.54
C TYR A 66 3.45 4.20 -10.29
N PHE A 67 3.67 2.89 -10.28
CA PHE A 67 4.80 2.28 -10.97
C PHE A 67 4.72 2.40 -12.49
N GLU A 68 3.53 2.37 -13.07
CA GLU A 68 3.35 2.62 -14.49
C GLU A 68 3.72 4.07 -14.85
N ALA A 69 3.20 5.04 -14.09
CA ALA A 69 3.50 6.45 -14.27
C ALA A 69 5.01 6.73 -14.10
N LEU A 70 5.63 6.16 -13.07
CA LEU A 70 7.08 6.23 -12.84
C LEU A 70 7.85 5.66 -14.03
N SER A 71 7.48 4.47 -14.51
CA SER A 71 8.15 3.87 -15.66
C SER A 71 8.01 4.73 -16.92
N ASN A 72 6.89 5.44 -17.10
CA ASN A 72 6.69 6.33 -18.24
C ASN A 72 7.53 7.61 -18.13
N LEU A 73 7.67 8.19 -16.93
CA LEU A 73 8.59 9.32 -16.72
C LEU A 73 10.04 8.90 -16.94
N LEU A 74 10.48 7.75 -16.42
CA LEU A 74 11.85 7.26 -16.60
C LEU A 74 12.22 7.10 -18.08
N LYS A 75 11.28 6.67 -18.92
CA LYS A 75 11.48 6.62 -20.38
C LYS A 75 11.83 7.98 -20.97
N THR A 76 11.35 9.10 -20.41
CA THR A 76 11.72 10.46 -20.87
C THR A 76 13.15 10.85 -20.54
N LEU A 77 13.73 10.22 -19.52
CA LEU A 77 15.09 10.46 -19.06
C LEU A 77 16.12 9.57 -19.79
N SER A 78 15.65 8.57 -20.54
CA SER A 78 16.51 7.72 -21.36
C SER A 78 17.31 8.54 -22.38
N PRO A 79 18.59 8.23 -22.61
CA PRO A 79 19.39 8.88 -23.66
C PRO A 79 18.73 8.80 -25.04
N ASP A 80 18.05 7.67 -25.32
CA ASP A 80 17.37 7.39 -26.59
C ASP A 80 15.98 8.04 -26.69
N ALA A 81 15.55 8.78 -25.67
CA ALA A 81 14.24 9.42 -25.67
C ALA A 81 14.15 10.49 -26.78
N GLY A 82 13.26 10.26 -27.74
CA GLY A 82 12.96 11.22 -28.81
C GLY A 82 12.47 12.57 -28.26
N LYS A 83 12.69 13.65 -29.03
CA LYS A 83 12.31 15.03 -28.65
C LYS A 83 10.83 15.16 -28.27
N SER A 84 9.93 14.40 -28.91
CA SER A 84 8.49 14.39 -28.59
C SER A 84 8.19 13.81 -27.21
N LEU A 85 8.91 12.76 -26.79
CA LEU A 85 8.78 12.14 -25.48
C LEU A 85 9.30 13.06 -24.38
N LYS A 86 10.45 13.73 -24.61
CA LYS A 86 11.03 14.72 -23.69
C LYS A 86 10.09 15.90 -23.43
N LYS A 87 9.33 16.35 -24.46
CA LYS A 87 8.32 17.40 -24.32
C LYS A 87 7.14 17.01 -23.41
N LYS A 88 6.86 15.71 -23.24
CA LYS A 88 5.79 15.23 -22.36
C LYS A 88 6.18 15.14 -20.88
N LYS A 89 7.44 15.45 -20.52
CA LYS A 89 7.95 15.33 -19.15
C LYS A 89 7.05 16.00 -18.11
N ALA A 90 6.59 17.22 -18.35
CA ALA A 90 5.72 17.94 -17.41
C ALA A 90 4.37 17.25 -17.20
N SER A 91 3.75 16.73 -18.26
CA SER A 91 2.49 15.96 -18.17
C SER A 91 2.69 14.67 -17.38
N LEU A 92 3.75 13.91 -17.69
CA LEU A 92 4.06 12.66 -17.01
C LEU A 92 4.43 12.88 -15.54
N GLN A 93 5.04 14.02 -15.22
CA GLN A 93 5.32 14.38 -13.84
C GLN A 93 4.03 14.67 -13.07
N LYS A 94 3.05 15.32 -13.69
CA LYS A 94 1.71 15.46 -13.09
C LYS A 94 1.04 14.10 -12.89
N GLU A 95 1.09 13.21 -13.87
CA GLU A 95 0.53 11.85 -13.76
C GLU A 95 1.13 11.07 -12.57
N ILE A 96 2.43 11.24 -12.31
CA ILE A 96 3.06 10.65 -11.12
C ILE A 96 2.55 11.26 -9.83
N GLU A 97 2.46 12.58 -9.73
CA GLU A 97 1.95 13.22 -8.50
C GLU A 97 0.48 12.83 -8.23
N ASP A 98 -0.34 12.75 -9.26
CA ASP A 98 -1.72 12.26 -9.17
C ASP A 98 -1.75 10.79 -8.69
N ALA A 99 -0.88 9.93 -9.24
CA ALA A 99 -0.77 8.53 -8.83
C ALA A 99 -0.23 8.36 -7.40
N LYS A 100 0.73 9.20 -6.96
CA LYS A 100 1.20 9.23 -5.57
C LYS A 100 0.06 9.58 -4.61
N SER A 101 -0.69 10.64 -4.93
CA SER A 101 -1.85 11.05 -4.13
C SER A 101 -2.88 9.92 -4.03
N ASN A 102 -3.15 9.21 -5.13
CA ASN A 102 -4.06 8.06 -5.12
C ASN A 102 -3.54 6.91 -4.26
N LEU A 103 -2.24 6.59 -4.33
CA LEU A 103 -1.62 5.58 -3.47
C LEU A 103 -1.70 5.96 -1.99
N THR A 104 -1.40 7.21 -1.63
CA THR A 104 -1.55 7.70 -0.25
C THR A 104 -3.00 7.59 0.21
N ASN A 105 -3.98 7.96 -0.62
CA ASN A 105 -5.40 7.84 -0.26
C ASN A 105 -5.82 6.38 0.00
N ALA A 106 -5.39 5.43 -0.84
CA ALA A 106 -5.65 4.01 -0.60
C ALA A 106 -4.98 3.51 0.70
N CYS A 107 -3.78 4.01 1.02
CA CYS A 107 -3.10 3.68 2.27
C CYS A 107 -3.79 4.31 3.50
N VAL A 108 -4.49 5.45 3.36
CA VAL A 108 -5.27 6.04 4.46
C VAL A 108 -6.37 5.08 4.91
N GLU A 109 -7.08 4.44 3.97
CA GLU A 109 -8.09 3.44 4.33
C GLU A 109 -7.49 2.26 5.10
N LEU A 110 -6.29 1.82 4.71
CA LEU A 110 -5.56 0.76 5.40
C LEU A 110 -5.17 1.16 6.83
N VAL A 111 -4.67 2.37 7.03
CA VAL A 111 -4.32 2.91 8.35
C VAL A 111 -5.57 3.03 9.23
N VAL A 112 -6.68 3.52 8.68
CA VAL A 112 -7.96 3.61 9.40
C VAL A 112 -8.44 2.22 9.83
N GLU A 113 -8.35 1.22 8.96
CA GLU A 113 -8.70 -0.17 9.31
C GLU A 113 -7.78 -0.73 10.39
N ALA A 114 -6.46 -0.45 10.33
CA ALA A 114 -5.53 -0.83 11.39
C ALA A 114 -5.88 -0.21 12.75
N MET A 115 -6.30 1.06 12.75
CA MET A 115 -6.77 1.74 13.95
C MET A 115 -8.09 1.14 14.46
N ARG A 116 -9.03 0.83 13.57
CA ARG A 116 -10.30 0.17 13.92
C ARG A 116 -10.05 -1.19 14.57
N GLU A 117 -9.21 -2.03 13.96
CA GLU A 117 -8.84 -3.33 14.52
C GLU A 117 -8.21 -3.19 15.91
N LYS A 118 -7.32 -2.21 16.10
CA LYS A 118 -6.70 -1.94 17.40
C LYS A 118 -7.74 -1.60 18.48
N LEU A 119 -8.76 -0.80 18.15
CA LEU A 119 -9.87 -0.48 19.06
C LEU A 119 -10.73 -1.71 19.39
N GLU A 120 -10.86 -2.65 18.45
CA GLU A 120 -11.55 -3.93 18.64
C GLU A 120 -10.68 -5.01 19.31
N GLY A 121 -9.42 -4.70 19.66
CA GLY A 121 -8.46 -5.66 20.24
C GLY A 121 -7.90 -6.68 19.23
N LYS A 122 -8.09 -6.44 17.93
CA LYS A 122 -7.53 -7.24 16.82
C LYS A 122 -6.23 -6.61 16.31
N LYS A 123 -5.44 -7.39 15.55
CA LYS A 123 -4.12 -6.96 15.05
C LYS A 123 -3.80 -7.41 13.62
N GLY A 124 -4.73 -7.97 12.86
CA GLY A 124 -4.44 -8.55 11.54
C GLY A 124 -3.75 -7.58 10.58
N VAL A 125 -4.31 -6.37 10.42
CA VAL A 125 -3.73 -5.33 9.55
C VAL A 125 -2.42 -4.78 10.11
N ILE A 126 -2.31 -4.65 11.44
CA ILE A 126 -1.07 -4.17 12.08
C ILE A 126 0.07 -5.17 11.86
N ASP A 127 -0.19 -6.45 12.11
CA ASP A 127 0.77 -7.53 11.93
C ASP A 127 1.15 -7.62 10.44
N TRP A 128 0.18 -7.47 9.53
CA TRP A 128 0.42 -7.41 8.09
C TRP A 128 1.30 -6.22 7.68
N LEU A 129 1.10 -5.03 8.25
CA LEU A 129 1.93 -3.84 7.98
C LEU A 129 3.36 -4.04 8.47
N ILE A 130 3.55 -4.65 9.64
CA ILE A 130 4.88 -5.01 10.17
C ILE A 130 5.55 -6.01 9.22
N TRP A 131 4.84 -7.08 8.86
CA TRP A 131 5.33 -8.07 7.90
C TRP A 131 5.70 -7.42 6.56
N PHE A 132 4.87 -6.52 6.03
CA PHE A 132 5.13 -5.87 4.74
C PHE A 132 6.38 -4.98 4.80
N GLN A 133 6.61 -4.30 5.93
CA GLN A 133 7.84 -3.54 6.17
C GLN A 133 9.07 -4.45 6.22
N ASP A 134 9.00 -5.54 6.98
CA ASP A 134 10.10 -6.50 7.11
C ASP A 134 10.39 -7.17 5.77
N GLU A 135 9.36 -7.47 5.00
CA GLU A 135 9.44 -8.07 3.68
C GLU A 135 10.09 -7.11 2.66
N ALA A 136 9.77 -5.81 2.71
CA ALA A 136 10.44 -4.80 1.89
C ALA A 136 11.95 -4.73 2.18
N GLN A 137 12.34 -4.85 3.44
CA GLN A 137 13.75 -4.88 3.86
C GLN A 137 14.44 -6.19 3.48
N ARG A 138 13.78 -7.33 3.71
CA ARG A 138 14.31 -8.67 3.45
C ARG A 138 14.55 -8.92 1.96
N THR A 139 13.63 -8.47 1.12
CA THR A 139 13.74 -8.61 -0.35
C THR A 139 14.61 -7.53 -0.98
N ASN A 140 14.88 -6.43 -0.26
CA ASN A 140 15.52 -5.23 -0.77
C ASN A 140 14.85 -4.71 -2.06
N ASP A 141 13.52 -4.84 -2.14
CA ASP A 141 12.72 -4.40 -3.28
C ASP A 141 12.37 -2.91 -3.12
N TYR A 142 12.96 -2.07 -3.97
CA TYR A 142 12.74 -0.62 -3.94
C TYR A 142 11.30 -0.21 -4.19
N GLY A 143 10.50 -1.02 -4.90
CA GLY A 143 9.10 -0.72 -5.10
C GLY A 143 8.27 -0.95 -3.84
N LEU A 144 8.55 -2.00 -3.07
CA LEU A 144 7.93 -2.17 -1.74
C LEU A 144 8.31 -1.01 -0.80
N LEU A 145 9.57 -0.59 -0.82
CA LEU A 145 10.03 0.58 -0.07
C LEU A 145 9.33 1.88 -0.52
N ASP A 146 9.12 2.06 -1.83
CA ASP A 146 8.36 3.20 -2.36
C ASP A 146 6.92 3.21 -1.85
N ILE A 147 6.25 2.05 -1.77
CA ILE A 147 4.89 1.95 -1.19
C ILE A 147 4.90 2.39 0.28
N MET A 148 5.91 1.99 1.05
CA MET A 148 6.07 2.41 2.44
C MET A 148 6.26 3.92 2.57
N GLU A 149 7.18 4.50 1.81
CA GLU A 149 7.57 5.92 1.94
C GLU A 149 6.58 6.89 1.29
N ILE A 150 5.90 6.50 0.21
CA ILE A 150 4.98 7.36 -0.55
C ILE A 150 3.52 7.12 -0.14
N GLY A 151 3.18 5.87 0.16
CA GLY A 151 1.82 5.48 0.52
C GLY A 151 1.60 5.52 2.03
N ILE A 152 2.20 4.56 2.74
CA ILE A 152 1.86 4.22 4.12
C ILE A 152 2.29 5.31 5.10
N LYS A 153 3.54 5.77 5.04
CA LYS A 153 4.05 6.81 5.96
C LYS A 153 3.30 8.14 5.83
N PRO A 154 3.03 8.69 4.63
CA PRO A 154 2.20 9.87 4.49
C PRO A 154 0.74 9.67 4.92
N ALA A 155 0.21 8.45 4.80
CA ALA A 155 -1.13 8.13 5.29
C ALA A 155 -1.22 8.23 6.82
N PHE A 156 -0.23 7.70 7.56
CA PHE A 156 -0.14 7.90 9.01
C PHE A 156 -0.07 9.39 9.37
N GLN A 157 0.82 10.16 8.74
CA GLN A 157 0.96 11.59 8.99
C GLN A 157 -0.35 12.37 8.76
N ARG A 158 -1.12 12.01 7.72
CA ARG A 158 -2.40 12.64 7.43
C ARG A 158 -3.45 12.34 8.48
N ILE A 159 -3.47 11.12 9.01
CA ILE A 159 -4.39 10.73 10.08
C ILE A 159 -3.98 11.40 11.40
N ASP A 160 -2.71 11.42 11.74
CA ASP A 160 -2.19 12.12 12.93
C ASP A 160 -2.57 13.61 12.88
N ALA A 161 -2.32 14.28 11.76
CA ALA A 161 -2.71 15.69 11.57
C ALA A 161 -4.24 15.92 11.65
N ALA A 162 -5.05 14.96 11.18
CA ALA A 162 -6.50 15.04 11.29
C ALA A 162 -6.99 14.86 12.73
N ILE A 163 -6.35 13.97 13.50
CA ILE A 163 -6.63 13.76 14.92
C ILE A 163 -6.24 15.00 15.73
N GLU A 164 -5.04 15.55 15.51
CA GLU A 164 -4.59 16.78 16.15
C GLU A 164 -5.54 17.94 15.81
N GLY A 165 -5.82 18.18 14.52
CA GLY A 165 -6.74 19.24 14.10
C GLY A 165 -8.18 19.05 14.58
N GLY A 166 -8.62 17.81 14.78
CA GLY A 166 -9.91 17.45 15.35
C GLY A 166 -9.98 17.68 16.86
N ALA A 167 -8.93 17.31 17.61
CA ALA A 167 -8.78 17.55 19.04
C ALA A 167 -8.76 19.06 19.33
N PHE A 168 -8.04 19.86 18.53
CA PHE A 168 -8.06 21.31 18.65
C PHE A 168 -9.46 21.92 18.42
N ARG A 169 -10.32 21.36 17.55
CA ARG A 169 -11.69 21.88 17.36
C ARG A 169 -12.64 21.54 18.51
N GLN A 170 -12.41 20.45 19.24
CA GLN A 170 -13.26 20.07 20.38
C GLN A 170 -12.96 20.93 21.63
N ASP A 171 -11.70 21.30 21.86
CA ASP A 171 -11.32 22.14 23.01
C ASP A 171 -11.91 23.56 22.96
N PHE A 172 -12.02 24.16 21.77
CA PHE A 172 -12.68 25.48 21.63
C PHE A 172 -14.21 25.42 21.68
N SER A 173 -14.82 24.23 21.58
CA SER A 173 -16.27 24.06 21.72
C SER A 173 -16.69 23.77 23.16
N SER A 174 -15.76 23.30 24.01
CA SER A 174 -15.98 23.06 25.44
C SER A 174 -15.78 24.29 26.32
N ALA A 175 -15.12 25.34 25.83
CA ALA A 175 -14.87 26.58 26.60
C ALA A 175 -16.01 27.62 26.48
N GLY A 176 -17.16 27.24 25.92
CA GLY A 176 -18.31 28.11 25.67
C GLY A 176 -19.58 27.75 26.44
N ARG A 177 -19.48 27.26 27.68
CA ARG A 177 -20.59 27.17 28.62
C ARG A 177 -20.19 27.65 30.01
#